data_AF-A0A9W7MMP2-F1
#
_entry.id   AF-A0A9W7MMP2-F1
#
_cell.length_a   1.000
_cell.length_b   1.000
_cell.length_c   1.000
_cell.angle_alpha   90.00
_cell.angle_beta   90.00
_cell.angle_gamma   90.00
#
_symmetry.space_group_name_H-M   'P 1'
#
loop_
_entity.id
_entity.type
_entity.pdbx_description
1 polymer ?
#
loop_
_entity_poly.entity_id
_entity_poly.type
_entity_poly.pdbx_seq_one_letter_code
_entity_poly.pdbx_strand_id
1 'polypeptide(L)'
;MQNALYPSLKALVAEQLFRHLDDDVKVAVAACISEITRITAPDAPYDDDQMREVFQLIVSSFENLSDKSSRSFIKRTSILETVAKVRSCVVMLDLECDALTVKMFQHFLKAIRDYHPEAVFTSMATIMSLVLEESEETQE
;
A
#
# COMPACT_ATOMS: atom_id res chain seq x y z
N MET A 1 -10.77 -12.13 -17.67
CA MET A 1 -10.07 -10.85 -17.39
C MET A 1 -8.69 -11.10 -16.78
N GLN A 2 -8.56 -11.97 -15.77
CA GLN A 2 -7.27 -12.37 -15.16
C GLN A 2 -6.20 -12.80 -16.18
N ASN A 3 -6.55 -13.56 -17.22
CA ASN A 3 -5.58 -14.01 -18.25
C ASN A 3 -4.87 -12.85 -18.98
N ALA A 4 -5.51 -11.69 -19.13
CA ALA A 4 -4.90 -10.54 -19.80
C ALA A 4 -3.90 -9.80 -18.91
N LEU A 5 -4.06 -9.90 -17.58
CA LEU A 5 -3.20 -9.26 -16.60
C LEU A 5 -1.99 -10.13 -16.21
N TYR A 6 -2.04 -11.43 -16.51
CA TYR A 6 -1.02 -12.40 -16.13
C TYR A 6 0.43 -12.01 -16.54
N PRO A 7 0.69 -11.50 -17.75
CA PRO A 7 2.04 -11.03 -18.10
C PRO A 7 2.52 -9.88 -17.20
N SER A 8 1.62 -8.93 -16.91
CA SER A 8 1.93 -7.77 -16.07
C SER A 8 2.13 -8.16 -14.61
N LEU A 9 1.29 -9.05 -14.07
CA LEU A 9 1.43 -9.61 -12.72
C LEU A 9 2.82 -10.20 -12.51
N LYS A 10 3.26 -11.06 -13.44
CA LYS A 10 4.60 -11.67 -13.38
C LYS A 10 5.72 -10.64 -13.49
N ALA A 11 5.57 -9.65 -14.36
CA ALA A 11 6.60 -8.64 -14.56
C ALA A 11 6.78 -7.73 -13.33
N LEU A 12 5.68 -7.35 -12.67
CA LEU A 12 5.69 -6.40 -11.56
C LEU A 12 6.34 -6.95 -10.28
N VAL A 13 6.33 -8.28 -10.09
CA VAL A 13 7.02 -8.95 -8.97
C VAL A 13 8.40 -9.49 -9.36
N ALA A 14 8.85 -9.27 -10.60
CA ALA A 14 10.19 -9.64 -11.01
C ALA A 14 11.22 -8.73 -10.31
N GLU A 15 12.31 -9.32 -9.80
CA GLU A 15 13.30 -8.62 -8.96
C GLU A 15 13.83 -7.33 -9.60
N GLN A 16 13.95 -7.28 -10.93
CA GLN A 16 14.46 -6.12 -11.65
C GLN A 16 13.61 -4.87 -11.47
N LEU A 17 12.29 -5.03 -11.29
CA LEU A 17 11.37 -3.93 -11.02
C LEU A 17 11.08 -3.81 -9.52
N PHE A 18 10.80 -4.94 -8.88
CA PHE A 18 10.33 -5.00 -7.51
C PHE A 18 11.38 -4.54 -6.49
N ARG A 19 12.66 -4.87 -6.73
CA ARG A 19 13.81 -4.52 -5.87
C ARG A 19 14.71 -3.47 -6.52
N HIS A 20 14.14 -2.65 -7.41
CA HIS A 20 14.89 -1.61 -8.11
C HIS A 20 15.49 -0.58 -7.13
N LEU A 21 16.68 -0.05 -7.45
CA LEU A 21 17.38 0.89 -6.57
C LEU A 21 16.72 2.28 -6.53
N ASP A 22 16.20 2.72 -7.69
CA ASP A 22 15.47 3.98 -7.83
C ASP A 22 14.10 3.92 -7.12
N ASP A 23 13.85 4.87 -6.22
CA ASP A 23 12.63 4.96 -5.43
C ASP A 23 11.40 5.31 -6.25
N ASP A 24 11.53 6.16 -7.27
CA ASP A 24 10.41 6.53 -8.14
C ASP A 24 9.95 5.32 -8.98
N VAL A 25 10.87 4.43 -9.36
CA VAL A 25 10.53 3.16 -10.02
C VAL A 25 9.75 2.26 -9.06
N LYS A 26 10.21 2.11 -7.81
CA LYS A 26 9.52 1.32 -6.79
C LYS A 26 8.10 1.84 -6.51
N VAL A 27 7.93 3.15 -6.38
CA VAL A 27 6.61 3.77 -6.20
C VAL A 27 5.72 3.55 -7.43
N ALA A 28 6.27 3.61 -8.65
CA ALA A 28 5.50 3.33 -9.86
C ALA A 28 5.03 1.86 -9.91
N VAL A 29 5.90 0.91 -9.54
CA VAL A 29 5.56 -0.51 -9.43
C VAL A 29 4.47 -0.71 -8.36
N ALA A 30 4.62 -0.10 -7.19
CA ALA A 30 3.63 -0.14 -6.11
C ALA A 30 2.25 0.39 -6.57
N ALA A 31 2.23 1.50 -7.32
CA ALA A 31 0.99 2.06 -7.87
C ALA A 31 0.31 1.10 -8.85
N CYS A 32 1.07 0.47 -9.76
CA CYS A 32 0.54 -0.53 -10.67
C CYS A 32 -0.02 -1.75 -9.92
N ILE A 33 0.71 -2.26 -8.92
CA ILE A 33 0.26 -3.40 -8.13
C ILE A 33 -0.99 -3.06 -7.31
N SER A 34 -1.07 -1.86 -6.74
CA SER A 34 -2.24 -1.39 -6.00
C SER A 34 -3.50 -1.38 -6.88
N GLU A 35 -3.37 -0.90 -8.11
CA GLU A 35 -4.48 -0.91 -9.07
C GLU A 35 -4.85 -2.32 -9.54
N ILE A 36 -3.88 -3.19 -9.75
CA ILE A 36 -4.16 -4.60 -10.07
C ILE A 36 -4.92 -5.26 -8.92
N THR A 37 -4.48 -5.06 -7.67
CA THR A 37 -5.17 -5.55 -6.48
C THR A 37 -6.61 -5.06 -6.43
N ARG A 38 -6.85 -3.79 -6.76
CA ARG A 38 -8.20 -3.22 -6.87
C ARG A 38 -9.04 -3.84 -7.99
N ILE A 39 -8.42 -4.20 -9.12
CA ILE A 39 -9.11 -4.81 -10.27
C ILE A 39 -9.44 -6.29 -10.01
N THR A 40 -8.56 -7.01 -9.32
CA THR A 40 -8.73 -8.45 -9.06
C THR A 40 -9.57 -8.73 -7.82
N ALA A 41 -9.75 -7.74 -6.93
CA ALA A 41 -10.60 -7.86 -5.75
C ALA A 41 -11.99 -8.47 -6.10
N PRO A 42 -12.49 -9.44 -5.30
CA PRO A 42 -11.96 -9.88 -4.01
C PRO A 42 -10.79 -10.87 -4.08
N ASP A 43 -10.41 -11.35 -5.26
CA ASP A 43 -9.33 -12.32 -5.42
C ASP A 43 -7.95 -11.63 -5.32
N ALA A 44 -7.11 -12.16 -4.43
CA ALA A 44 -5.73 -11.68 -4.30
C ALA A 44 -4.94 -11.96 -5.59
N PRO A 45 -4.15 -10.99 -6.09
CA PRO A 45 -3.39 -11.16 -7.32
C PRO A 45 -2.18 -12.11 -7.18
N TYR A 46 -1.75 -12.37 -5.95
CA TYR A 46 -0.58 -13.17 -5.60
C TYR A 46 -0.87 -14.06 -4.39
N ASP A 47 0.01 -15.03 -4.11
CA ASP A 47 -0.03 -15.82 -2.87
C ASP A 47 0.40 -15.00 -1.64
N ASP A 48 0.18 -15.57 -0.45
CA ASP A 48 0.42 -14.89 0.83
C ASP A 48 1.85 -14.38 0.99
N ASP A 49 2.86 -15.17 0.62
CA ASP A 49 4.27 -14.79 0.75
C ASP A 49 4.60 -13.60 -0.17
N GLN A 50 4.13 -13.66 -1.42
CA GLN A 50 4.26 -12.56 -2.36
C GLN A 50 3.49 -11.32 -1.92
N MET A 51 2.29 -11.50 -1.36
CA MET A 51 1.48 -10.39 -0.84
C MET A 51 2.17 -9.67 0.32
N ARG A 52 2.87 -10.39 1.22
CA ARG A 52 3.67 -9.76 2.28
C ARG A 52 4.77 -8.87 1.70
N GLU A 53 5.51 -9.34 0.68
CA GLU A 53 6.50 -8.51 0.00
C GLU A 53 5.85 -7.29 -0.67
N VAL A 54 4.72 -7.49 -1.36
CA VAL A 54 3.96 -6.41 -2.01
C VAL A 54 3.56 -5.34 -1.00
N PHE A 55 3.07 -5.73 0.17
CA PHE A 55 2.73 -4.78 1.22
C PHE A 55 3.95 -4.03 1.74
N GLN A 56 5.12 -4.67 1.84
CA GLN A 56 6.35 -3.95 2.20
C GLN A 56 6.66 -2.84 1.20
N LEU A 57 6.51 -3.11 -0.10
CA LEU A 57 6.70 -2.13 -1.16
C LEU A 57 5.67 -1.00 -1.08
N ILE A 58 4.39 -1.33 -0.88
CA ILE A 58 3.30 -0.34 -0.71
C ILE A 58 3.57 0.56 0.50
N VAL A 59 3.87 -0.01 1.67
CA VAL A 59 4.12 0.76 2.89
C VAL A 59 5.38 1.61 2.79
N SER A 60 6.43 1.12 2.12
CA SER A 60 7.63 1.94 1.84
C SER A 60 7.30 3.16 0.98
N SER A 61 6.27 3.07 0.12
CA SER A 61 5.80 4.19 -0.68
C SER A 61 5.16 5.31 0.17
N PHE A 62 4.87 5.10 1.45
CA PHE A 62 4.33 6.14 2.33
C PHE A 62 5.39 6.94 3.10
N GLU A 63 6.67 6.53 3.08
CA GLU A 63 7.73 7.17 3.85
C GLU A 63 7.88 8.67 3.56
N ASN A 64 7.81 9.04 2.28
CA ASN A 64 7.96 10.42 1.80
C ASN A 64 6.62 11.05 1.41
N LEU A 65 5.51 10.60 2.00
CA LEU A 65 4.18 11.12 1.67
C LEU A 65 4.03 12.61 1.98
N SER A 66 4.82 13.19 2.89
CA SER A 66 4.82 14.65 3.13
C SER A 66 5.47 15.46 2.01
N ASP A 67 6.33 14.89 1.17
CA ASP A 67 7.05 15.61 0.13
C ASP A 67 6.17 15.85 -1.11
N LYS A 68 5.43 16.96 -1.09
CA LYS A 68 4.59 17.41 -2.22
C LYS A 68 5.41 17.82 -3.45
N SER A 69 6.70 18.07 -3.31
CA SER A 69 7.58 18.43 -4.43
C SER A 69 8.10 17.21 -5.21
N SER A 70 8.02 16.03 -4.61
CA SER A 70 8.37 14.76 -5.26
C SER A 70 7.50 14.51 -6.48
N ARG A 71 8.13 14.08 -7.58
CA ARG A 71 7.41 13.60 -8.79
C ARG A 71 6.55 12.36 -8.54
N SER A 72 6.80 11.66 -7.44
CA SER A 72 6.06 10.49 -7.02
C SER A 72 4.90 10.81 -6.09
N PHE A 73 4.73 12.06 -5.65
CA PHE A 73 3.66 12.46 -4.72
C PHE A 73 2.28 11.99 -5.19
N ILE A 74 1.92 12.27 -6.45
CA ILE A 74 0.62 11.86 -7.04
C ILE A 74 0.44 10.34 -7.00
N LYS A 75 1.52 9.56 -7.20
CA LYS A 75 1.44 8.10 -7.15
C LYS A 75 1.30 7.61 -5.71
N ARG A 76 2.01 8.21 -4.75
CA ARG A 76 1.89 7.89 -3.33
C ARG A 76 0.48 8.16 -2.82
N THR A 77 -0.12 9.29 -3.19
CA THR A 77 -1.52 9.59 -2.82
C THR A 77 -2.50 8.63 -3.48
N SER A 78 -2.29 8.27 -4.75
CA SER A 78 -3.11 7.26 -5.44
C SER A 78 -3.01 5.88 -4.79
N ILE A 79 -1.82 5.44 -4.39
CA ILE A 79 -1.62 4.18 -3.65
C ILE A 79 -2.41 4.23 -2.33
N LEU A 80 -2.27 5.32 -1.57
CA LEU A 80 -2.95 5.50 -0.29
C LEU A 80 -4.47 5.44 -0.44
N GLU A 81 -5.02 6.17 -1.40
CA GLU A 81 -6.46 6.18 -1.70
C GLU A 81 -6.96 4.79 -2.10
N THR A 82 -6.20 4.06 -2.92
CA THR A 82 -6.55 2.70 -3.32
C THR A 82 -6.51 1.74 -2.13
N VAL A 83 -5.46 1.76 -1.30
CA VAL A 83 -5.36 0.94 -0.07
C VAL A 83 -6.54 1.18 0.86
N ALA A 84 -6.93 2.44 1.07
CA ALA A 84 -8.11 2.79 1.87
C ALA A 84 -9.40 2.23 1.26
N LYS A 85 -9.58 2.44 -0.06
CA LYS A 85 -10.81 2.05 -0.77
C LYS A 85 -11.05 0.54 -0.81
N VAL A 86 -9.99 -0.24 -1.01
CA VAL A 86 -10.09 -1.71 -1.06
C VAL A 86 -9.78 -2.38 0.27
N ARG A 87 -9.66 -1.60 1.35
CA ARG A 87 -9.40 -2.08 2.70
C ARG A 87 -8.19 -3.02 2.77
N SER A 88 -7.13 -2.76 1.99
CA SER A 88 -5.97 -3.68 1.91
C SER A 88 -5.24 -3.86 3.23
N CYS A 89 -5.40 -2.92 4.17
CA CYS A 89 -4.88 -3.05 5.52
C CYS A 89 -5.51 -4.19 6.32
N VAL A 90 -6.73 -4.62 5.99
CA VAL A 90 -7.36 -5.80 6.62
C VAL A 90 -6.65 -7.06 6.17
N VAL A 91 -6.32 -7.18 4.88
CA VAL A 91 -5.51 -8.29 4.35
C VAL A 91 -4.13 -8.32 5.00
N MET A 92 -3.54 -7.16 5.32
CA MET A 92 -2.29 -7.11 6.08
C MET A 92 -2.43 -7.69 7.50
N LEU A 93 -3.58 -7.48 8.16
CA LEU A 93 -3.87 -8.10 9.46
C LEU A 93 -4.07 -9.62 9.31
N ASP A 94 -4.84 -10.07 8.31
CA ASP A 94 -5.06 -11.49 8.02
C ASP A 94 -3.75 -12.24 7.73
N LEU A 95 -2.76 -11.56 7.15
CA LEU A 95 -1.42 -12.10 6.86
C LEU A 95 -0.41 -11.94 8.01
N GLU A 96 -0.86 -11.46 9.18
CA GLU A 96 -0.06 -11.25 10.40
C GLU A 96 1.14 -10.29 10.18
N CYS A 97 0.92 -9.22 9.40
CA CYS A 97 1.96 -8.23 9.07
C CYS A 97 2.13 -7.13 10.15
N ASP A 98 2.13 -7.49 11.44
CA ASP A 98 2.03 -6.54 12.57
C ASP A 98 3.11 -5.45 12.54
N ALA A 99 4.38 -5.84 12.37
CA ALA A 99 5.50 -4.89 12.31
C ALA A 99 5.35 -3.90 11.15
N LEU A 100 4.76 -4.34 10.03
CA LEU A 100 4.52 -3.52 8.86
C LEU A 100 3.35 -2.57 9.07
N THR A 101 2.28 -3.03 9.74
CA THR A 101 1.15 -2.20 10.18
C THR A 101 1.62 -1.07 11.09
N VAL A 102 2.46 -1.37 12.09
CA VAL A 102 3.06 -0.35 12.96
C VAL A 102 3.92 0.63 12.14
N LYS A 103 4.74 0.14 11.21
CA LYS A 103 5.56 0.99 10.33
C LYS A 103 4.70 1.92 9.46
N MET A 104 3.58 1.44 8.94
CA MET A 104 2.62 2.23 8.17
C MET A 104 2.05 3.38 9.03
N PHE A 105 1.62 3.11 10.26
CA PHE A 105 1.15 4.13 11.19
C PHE A 105 2.22 5.19 11.47
N GLN A 106 3.47 4.76 11.69
CA GLN A 106 4.59 5.67 11.89
C GLN A 106 4.83 6.57 10.67
N HIS A 107 4.72 6.04 9.45
CA HIS A 107 4.83 6.84 8.23
C HIS A 107 3.71 7.88 8.14
N PHE A 108 2.46 7.50 8.39
CA PHE A 108 1.32 8.43 8.37
C PHE A 108 1.48 9.54 9.40
N LEU A 109 1.78 9.19 10.66
CA LEU A 109 1.97 10.16 11.75
C LEU A 109 3.11 11.14 11.46
N LYS A 110 4.20 10.69 10.83
CA LYS A 110 5.30 11.56 10.40
C LYS A 110 4.93 12.44 9.20
N ALA A 111 4.07 11.95 8.32
CA ALA A 111 3.73 12.60 7.05
C ALA A 111 2.60 13.64 7.13
N ILE A 112 1.76 13.61 8.17
CA ILE A 112 0.62 14.53 8.35
C ILE A 112 1.07 15.99 8.35
N ARG A 113 0.48 16.80 7.46
CA ARG A 113 0.74 18.24 7.29
C ARG A 113 -0.53 18.94 6.84
N ASP A 114 -0.74 20.17 7.29
CA ASP A 114 -1.93 21.00 7.01
C ASP A 114 -2.21 21.26 5.53
N TYR A 115 -1.18 21.24 4.68
CA TYR A 115 -1.31 21.45 3.24
C TYR A 115 -1.77 20.23 2.43
N HIS A 116 -1.93 19.06 3.06
CA HIS A 116 -2.42 17.87 2.35
C HIS A 116 -3.87 18.08 1.89
N PRO A 117 -4.24 17.59 0.69
CA PRO A 117 -5.63 17.50 0.30
C PRO A 117 -6.43 16.67 1.32
N GLU A 118 -7.69 17.04 1.54
CA GLU A 118 -8.60 16.33 2.45
C GLU A 118 -8.67 14.82 2.15
N ALA A 119 -8.65 14.43 0.88
CA ALA A 119 -8.65 13.03 0.46
C ALA A 119 -7.47 12.21 1.04
N VAL A 120 -6.29 12.82 1.16
CA VAL A 120 -5.10 12.17 1.70
C VAL A 120 -5.26 11.95 3.21
N PHE A 121 -5.78 12.96 3.92
CA PHE A 121 -6.10 12.86 5.35
C PHE A 121 -7.14 11.78 5.62
N THR A 122 -8.27 11.84 4.89
CA THR A 122 -9.35 10.87 5.02
C THR A 122 -8.86 9.47 4.72
N SER A 123 -7.98 9.28 3.73
CA SER A 123 -7.44 7.95 3.41
C SER A 123 -6.52 7.42 4.52
N MET A 124 -5.63 8.25 5.09
CA MET A 124 -4.82 7.86 6.25
C MET A 124 -5.71 7.48 7.45
N ALA A 125 -6.70 8.33 7.76
CA ALA A 125 -7.63 8.10 8.87
C ALA A 125 -8.44 6.81 8.67
N THR A 126 -9.03 6.60 7.50
CA THR A 126 -9.78 5.37 7.17
C THR A 126 -8.93 4.13 7.35
N ILE A 127 -7.69 4.12 6.84
CA ILE A 127 -6.80 2.97 6.99
C ILE A 127 -6.51 2.70 8.48
N MET A 128 -6.16 3.74 9.24
CA MET A 128 -5.84 3.60 10.66
C MET A 128 -7.05 3.13 11.48
N SER A 129 -8.24 3.67 11.21
CA SER A 129 -9.47 3.25 11.87
C SER A 129 -9.81 1.80 11.55
N LEU A 130 -9.76 1.40 10.28
CA LEU A 130 -10.02 0.02 9.86
C LEU A 130 -9.07 -0.97 10.54
N VAL A 131 -7.79 -0.61 10.66
CA VAL A 131 -6.83 -1.46 11.37
C VAL A 131 -7.25 -1.63 12.83
N LEU A 132 -7.62 -0.55 13.53
CA LEU A 132 -8.03 -0.62 14.93
C LEU A 132 -9.35 -1.37 15.14
N GLU A 133 -10.30 -1.22 14.21
CA GLU A 133 -11.62 -1.86 14.26
C GLU A 133 -11.55 -3.37 14.01
N GLU A 134 -10.65 -3.81 13.12
CA GLU A 134 -10.51 -5.21 12.72
C GLU A 134 -9.39 -5.94 13.49
N SER A 135 -8.60 -5.23 14.31
CA SER A 135 -7.63 -5.86 15.20
C SER A 135 -8.35 -6.58 16.32
N GLU A 136 -7.99 -7.84 16.57
CA GLU A 136 -8.50 -8.56 17.75
C GLU A 136 -7.98 -7.90 19.03
N GLU A 137 -8.85 -7.71 20.03
CA GLU A 137 -8.44 -7.26 21.36
C GLU A 137 -7.46 -8.30 21.92
N THR A 138 -6.19 -7.90 22.06
CA THR A 138 -5.23 -8.65 22.88
C THR A 138 -5.67 -8.48 24.33
N GLN A 139 -6.50 -9.40 24.81
CA GLN A 139 -6.74 -9.59 26.23
C GLN A 139 -5.44 -10.08 26.87
N GLU A 140 -4.65 -9.13 27.39
CA GLU A 140 -3.64 -9.41 28.43
C GLU A 140 -4.28 -9.43 29.82
#